data_AF-A0A7Y5HAL9-F1
#
_entry.id   AF-A0A7Y5HAL9-F1
#
_cell.length_a   1.000
_cell.length_b   1.000
_cell.length_c   1.000
_cell.angle_alpha   90.00
_cell.angle_beta   90.00
_cell.angle_gamma   90.00
#
_symmetry.space_group_name_H-M   'P 1'
#
loop_
_entity.id
_entity.type
_entity.pdbx_description
1 polymer ?
#
loop_
_entity_poly.entity_id
_entity_poly.type
_entity_poly.pdbx_seq_one_letter_code
_entity_poly.pdbx_strand_id
1 'polypeptide(L)'
;MAQSRIPAAGTALNREARIDTTMLAWVLGLTAVFEAVTCLFRWGLGLQSTRDTAFLAPFTLRLRIHHGYIGAVAAAAIPLLPPGVETAWLLRIGLSLLVSDLIHHFIVLKATTGDPQFHLTYPRTGWVFADDVPGDNFPSWRR
;
A
#
# COMPACT_ATOMS: atom_id res chain seq x y z
N MET A 1 6.02 52.42 22.64
CA MET A 1 6.73 51.17 22.30
C MET A 1 5.71 50.04 22.24
N ALA A 2 5.25 49.69 21.04
CA ALA A 2 4.30 48.60 20.83
C ALA A 2 5.08 47.29 20.63
N GLN A 3 4.95 46.35 21.56
CA GLN A 3 5.45 44.99 21.38
C GLN A 3 4.60 44.28 20.32
N SER A 4 5.14 44.10 19.12
CA SER A 4 4.60 43.19 18.13
C SER A 4 4.70 41.77 18.67
N ARG A 5 3.59 41.22 19.17
CA ARG A 5 3.46 39.79 19.45
C ARG A 5 3.48 39.07 18.11
N ILE A 6 4.66 38.59 17.70
CA ILE A 6 4.75 37.56 16.68
C ILE A 6 4.01 36.35 17.26
N PRO A 7 2.85 35.94 16.71
CA PRO A 7 2.21 34.72 17.17
C PRO A 7 3.20 33.57 16.96
N ALA A 8 3.51 32.85 18.03
CA ALA A 8 4.41 31.70 17.97
C ALA A 8 3.84 30.70 16.95
N ALA A 9 4.48 30.65 15.77
CA ALA A 9 4.14 29.75 14.68
C ALA A 9 4.18 28.26 15.10
N GLY A 10 4.73 27.96 16.27
CA GLY A 10 4.81 26.62 16.86
C GLY A 10 3.54 26.10 17.55
N THR A 11 2.42 26.86 17.61
CA THR A 11 1.20 26.36 18.30
C THR A 11 0.19 25.67 17.38
N ALA A 12 0.11 26.06 16.11
CA ALA A 12 -0.77 25.43 15.12
C ALA A 12 -0.21 24.07 14.62
N LEU A 13 1.10 23.98 14.43
CA LEU A 13 1.77 22.75 13.97
C LEU A 13 1.71 21.60 14.99
N ASN A 14 1.45 21.88 16.27
CA ASN A 14 1.48 20.88 17.35
C ASN A 14 0.12 20.19 17.63
N ARG A 15 -0.96 20.59 16.93
CA ARG A 15 -2.30 20.01 17.12
C ARG A 15 -2.70 19.02 16.03
N GLU A 16 -2.21 19.16 14.80
CA GLU A 16 -2.77 18.45 13.64
C GLU A 16 -2.08 17.11 13.32
N ALA A 17 -0.87 16.89 13.82
CA ALA A 17 -0.11 15.65 13.62
C ALA A 17 -0.08 14.75 14.88
N ARG A 18 -1.03 14.92 15.81
CA ARG A 18 -1.16 14.00 16.93
C ARG A 18 -1.92 12.76 16.46
N ILE A 19 -1.31 11.60 16.66
CA ILE A 19 -2.03 10.32 16.59
C ILE A 19 -3.03 10.33 17.75
N ASP A 20 -4.26 10.73 17.45
CA ASP A 20 -5.38 10.66 18.36
C ASP A 20 -6.29 9.48 18.02
N THR A 21 -7.29 9.24 18.87
CA THR A 21 -8.25 8.14 18.69
C THR A 21 -9.04 8.27 17.39
N THR A 22 -9.29 9.50 16.92
CA THR A 22 -10.02 9.76 15.68
C THR A 22 -9.19 9.35 14.47
N MET A 23 -7.92 9.76 14.44
CA MET A 23 -6.96 9.35 13.41
C MET A 23 -6.82 7.82 13.39
N LEU A 24 -6.65 7.18 14.55
CA LEU A 24 -6.54 5.73 14.64
C LEU A 24 -7.81 5.04 14.12
N ALA A 25 -8.99 5.51 14.51
CA ALA A 25 -10.26 4.96 14.04
C ALA A 25 -10.41 5.06 12.51
N TRP A 26 -10.04 6.21 11.93
CA TRP A 26 -10.02 6.38 10.47
C TRP A 26 -9.02 5.42 9.81
N VAL A 27 -7.81 5.31 10.34
CA VAL A 27 -6.78 4.44 9.76
C VAL A 27 -7.24 2.98 9.77
N LEU A 28 -7.79 2.51 10.90
CA LEU A 28 -8.29 1.15 11.04
C LEU A 28 -9.50 0.88 10.13
N GLY A 29 -10.46 1.82 10.09
CA GLY A 29 -11.64 1.70 9.23
C GLY A 29 -11.28 1.64 7.74
N LEU A 30 -10.42 2.56 7.28
CA LEU A 30 -9.95 2.57 5.89
C LEU A 30 -9.07 1.35 5.58
N THR A 31 -8.26 0.88 6.53
CA THR A 31 -7.48 -0.37 6.37
C THR A 31 -8.42 -1.55 6.11
N ALA A 32 -9.49 -1.68 6.89
CA ALA A 32 -10.47 -2.75 6.70
C ALA A 32 -11.18 -2.64 5.34
N VAL A 33 -11.49 -1.41 4.88
CA VAL A 33 -12.07 -1.18 3.55
C VAL A 33 -11.11 -1.58 2.43
N PHE A 34 -9.85 -1.14 2.48
CA PHE A 34 -8.84 -1.51 1.48
C PHE A 34 -8.57 -3.01 1.47
N GLU A 35 -8.52 -3.64 2.65
CA GLU A 35 -8.36 -5.09 2.75
C GLU A 35 -9.55 -5.81 2.11
N ALA A 36 -10.79 -5.41 2.42
CA ALA A 36 -11.98 -6.01 1.85
C ALA A 36 -12.00 -5.90 0.31
N VAL A 37 -11.64 -4.74 -0.24
CA VAL A 37 -11.52 -4.54 -1.69
C VAL A 37 -10.41 -5.41 -2.28
N THR A 38 -9.26 -5.48 -1.62
CA THR A 38 -8.13 -6.32 -2.06
C THR A 38 -8.49 -7.80 -2.04
N CYS A 39 -9.20 -8.26 -1.00
CA CYS A 39 -9.75 -9.60 -0.89
C CYS A 39 -10.76 -9.89 -2.01
N LEU A 40 -11.67 -8.97 -2.28
CA LEU A 40 -12.64 -9.10 -3.36
C LEU A 40 -11.95 -9.27 -4.71
N PHE A 41 -10.92 -8.48 -4.99
CA PHE A 41 -10.15 -8.62 -6.23
C PHE A 41 -9.36 -9.92 -6.27
N ARG A 42 -8.74 -10.31 -5.15
CA ARG A 42 -7.92 -11.52 -5.06
C ARG A 42 -8.74 -12.80 -5.24
N TRP A 43 -9.82 -12.96 -4.48
CA TRP A 43 -10.60 -14.19 -4.44
C TRP A 43 -11.90 -14.11 -5.24
N GLY A 44 -12.55 -12.95 -5.28
CA GLY A 44 -13.78 -12.75 -6.04
C GLY A 44 -13.53 -12.64 -7.55
N LEU A 45 -12.47 -11.94 -7.96
CA LEU A 45 -12.08 -11.80 -9.37
C LEU A 45 -10.87 -12.66 -9.75
N GLY A 46 -10.27 -13.37 -8.79
CA GLY A 46 -9.11 -14.25 -9.05
C GLY A 46 -7.85 -13.50 -9.48
N LEU A 47 -7.72 -12.20 -9.18
CA LEU A 47 -6.61 -11.37 -9.64
C LEU A 47 -5.32 -11.69 -8.88
N GLN A 48 -4.23 -11.81 -9.63
CA GLN A 48 -2.88 -12.01 -9.12
C GLN A 48 -1.96 -10.96 -9.73
N SER A 49 -1.34 -10.14 -8.88
CA SER A 49 -0.42 -9.09 -9.35
C SER A 49 0.72 -9.66 -10.22
N THR A 50 1.24 -10.85 -9.94
CA THR A 50 2.28 -11.50 -10.76
C THR A 50 1.83 -11.85 -12.19
N ARG A 51 0.54 -12.18 -12.38
CA ARG A 51 -0.03 -12.54 -13.69
C ARG A 51 -0.61 -11.33 -14.39
N ASP A 52 -1.50 -10.62 -13.71
CA ASP A 52 -2.38 -9.62 -14.32
C ASP A 52 -1.72 -8.24 -14.45
N THR A 53 -0.59 -8.01 -13.77
CA THR A 53 0.18 -6.75 -13.89
C THR A 53 1.57 -6.95 -14.46
N ALA A 54 1.89 -8.15 -14.98
CA ALA A 54 3.22 -8.46 -15.53
C ALA A 54 3.63 -7.50 -16.67
N PHE A 55 2.65 -7.00 -17.42
CA PHE A 55 2.87 -6.04 -18.50
C PHE A 55 3.42 -4.68 -18.03
N LEU A 56 3.32 -4.37 -16.74
CA LEU A 56 3.89 -3.15 -16.15
C LEU A 56 5.40 -3.26 -15.90
N ALA A 57 5.96 -4.47 -15.91
CA ALA A 57 7.38 -4.70 -15.60
C ALA A 57 8.38 -3.81 -16.37
N PRO A 58 8.28 -3.58 -17.70
CA PRO A 58 9.23 -2.70 -18.39
C PRO A 58 9.10 -1.23 -17.97
N PHE A 59 7.91 -0.79 -17.56
CA PHE A 59 7.63 0.59 -17.17
C PHE A 59 8.05 0.90 -15.73
N THR A 60 8.06 -0.10 -14.86
CA THR A 60 8.40 0.06 -13.44
C THR A 60 9.83 -0.35 -13.11
N LEU A 61 10.70 -0.51 -14.12
CA LEU A 61 12.03 -1.12 -13.95
C LEU A 61 11.96 -2.46 -13.22
N ARG A 62 10.87 -3.19 -13.50
CA ARG A 62 10.51 -4.49 -12.93
C ARG A 62 10.13 -4.45 -11.46
N LEU A 63 9.96 -3.28 -10.84
CA LEU A 63 9.40 -3.16 -9.50
C LEU A 63 7.91 -3.52 -9.53
N ARG A 64 7.46 -4.42 -8.65
CA ARG A 64 6.04 -4.75 -8.55
C ARG A 64 5.29 -3.63 -7.86
N ILE A 65 4.12 -3.29 -8.38
CA ILE A 65 3.28 -2.28 -7.75
C ILE A 65 2.52 -2.93 -6.60
N HIS A 66 2.87 -2.53 -5.39
CA HIS A 66 2.12 -2.80 -4.16
C HIS A 66 1.36 -1.52 -3.80
N HIS A 67 0.09 -1.64 -3.38
CA HIS A 67 -0.64 -0.47 -2.90
C HIS A 67 0.02 0.11 -1.63
N GLY A 68 0.76 -0.71 -0.89
CA GLY A 68 1.60 -0.27 0.22
C GLY A 68 2.70 0.73 -0.19
N TYR A 69 3.21 0.69 -1.42
CA TYR A 69 4.22 1.66 -1.88
C TYR A 69 3.63 3.05 -2.06
N ILE A 70 2.41 3.13 -2.59
CA ILE A 70 1.67 4.39 -2.69
C ILE A 70 1.43 4.95 -1.28
N GLY A 71 1.04 4.08 -0.34
CA GLY A 71 0.86 4.44 1.05
C GLY A 71 2.14 4.98 1.72
N ALA A 72 3.26 4.28 1.52
CA ALA A 72 4.56 4.69 2.06
C ALA A 72 5.03 6.03 1.49
N VAL A 73 4.92 6.25 0.18
CA VAL A 73 5.27 7.52 -0.47
C VAL A 73 4.38 8.66 0.04
N ALA A 74 3.07 8.43 0.15
CA ALA A 74 2.13 9.42 0.68
C ALA A 74 2.46 9.82 2.12
N ALA A 75 2.75 8.85 2.99
CA ALA A 75 3.14 9.10 4.37
C ALA A 75 4.50 9.81 4.48
N ALA A 76 5.47 9.42 3.65
CA ALA A 76 6.79 10.05 3.62
C ALA A 76 6.78 11.48 3.07
N ALA A 77 5.78 11.85 2.26
CA ALA A 77 5.64 13.20 1.71
C ALA A 77 5.10 14.22 2.73
N ILE A 78 4.45 13.77 3.82
CA ILE A 78 3.79 14.66 4.80
C ILE A 78 4.68 15.77 5.37
N PRO A 79 5.96 15.54 5.73
CA PRO A 79 6.84 16.60 6.23
C PRO A 79 7.12 17.73 5.23
N LEU A 80 6.85 17.50 3.94
CA LEU A 80 7.09 18.47 2.86
C LEU A 80 5.83 19.27 2.49
N LEU A 81 4.67 18.93 3.07
CA LEU A 81 3.39 19.51 2.73
C LEU A 81 2.95 20.53 3.79
N PRO A 82 2.23 21.59 3.40
CA PRO A 82 1.64 22.51 4.36
C PRO A 82 0.63 21.74 5.25
N PRO A 83 0.51 22.08 6.54
CA PRO A 83 -0.51 21.51 7.39
C PRO A 83 -1.89 21.91 6.88
N GLY A 84 -2.83 20.96 6.88
CA GLY A 84 -4.17 21.18 6.36
C GLY A 84 -4.98 19.89 6.30
N VAL A 85 -6.27 20.05 5.99
CA VAL A 85 -7.22 18.94 5.89
C VAL A 85 -6.80 17.94 4.81
N GLU A 86 -6.27 18.41 3.67
CA GLU A 86 -5.78 17.52 2.61
C GLU A 86 -4.58 16.69 3.09
N THR A 87 -3.62 17.32 3.76
CA THR A 87 -2.44 16.64 4.32
C THR A 87 -2.83 15.60 5.38
N ALA A 88 -3.83 15.90 6.22
CA ALA A 88 -4.36 14.95 7.19
C ALA A 88 -5.05 13.76 6.51
N TRP A 89 -5.83 13.98 5.44
CA TRP A 89 -6.43 12.89 4.67
C TRP A 89 -5.40 12.06 3.92
N LEU A 90 -4.40 12.69 3.33
CA LEU A 90 -3.29 12.01 2.67
C LEU A 90 -2.55 11.09 3.64
N LEU A 91 -2.30 11.55 4.88
CA LEU A 91 -1.69 10.72 5.91
C LEU A 91 -2.59 9.52 6.28
N ARG A 92 -3.89 9.74 6.51
CA ARG A 92 -4.84 8.64 6.85
C ARG A 92 -4.89 7.60 5.75
N ILE A 93 -5.11 8.03 4.51
CA ILE A 93 -5.16 7.14 3.34
C ILE A 93 -3.83 6.43 3.16
N GLY A 94 -2.71 7.16 3.27
CA GLY A 94 -1.37 6.62 3.10
C GLY A 94 -1.04 5.52 4.11
N LEU A 95 -1.29 5.78 5.40
CA LEU A 95 -1.11 4.79 6.46
C LEU A 95 -2.04 3.59 6.27
N SER A 96 -3.31 3.80 5.92
CA SER A 96 -4.25 2.69 5.70
C SER A 96 -3.87 1.80 4.53
N LEU A 97 -3.38 2.36 3.42
CA LEU A 97 -2.88 1.58 2.29
C LEU A 97 -1.65 0.76 2.70
N LEU A 98 -0.71 1.37 3.42
CA LEU A 98 0.49 0.70 3.92
C LEU A 98 0.14 -0.46 4.87
N VAL A 99 -0.69 -0.21 5.87
CA VAL A 99 -1.10 -1.22 6.85
C VAL A 99 -1.93 -2.33 6.19
N SER A 100 -2.84 -1.99 5.27
CA SER A 100 -3.60 -3.00 4.52
C SER A 100 -2.69 -3.88 3.68
N ASP A 101 -1.72 -3.33 2.96
CA ASP A 101 -0.77 -4.13 2.16
C ASP A 101 0.01 -5.13 3.02
N LEU A 102 0.48 -4.69 4.19
CA LEU A 102 1.18 -5.56 5.14
C LEU A 102 0.25 -6.66 5.70
N ILE A 103 -0.98 -6.32 6.09
CA ILE A 103 -1.96 -7.30 6.57
C ILE A 103 -2.29 -8.30 5.45
N HIS A 104 -2.57 -7.82 4.25
CA HIS A 104 -2.93 -8.66 3.13
C HIS A 104 -1.84 -9.69 2.84
N HIS A 105 -0.59 -9.26 2.74
CA HIS A 105 0.52 -10.14 2.42
C HIS A 105 0.92 -11.03 3.60
N PHE A 106 1.15 -10.47 4.78
CA PHE A 106 1.76 -11.22 5.89
C PHE A 106 0.75 -11.94 6.78
N ILE A 107 -0.53 -11.59 6.72
CA ILE A 107 -1.59 -12.24 7.49
C ILE A 107 -2.55 -12.97 6.56
N VAL A 108 -3.25 -12.28 5.66
CA VAL A 108 -4.36 -12.89 4.91
C VAL A 108 -3.88 -13.89 3.88
N LEU A 109 -2.99 -13.50 2.96
CA LEU A 109 -2.40 -14.39 1.96
C LEU A 109 -1.60 -15.50 2.64
N LYS A 110 -0.77 -15.17 3.64
CA LYS A 110 -0.03 -16.19 4.37
C LYS A 110 -0.95 -17.23 5.02
N ALA A 111 -2.05 -16.82 5.64
CA ALA A 111 -2.99 -17.75 6.28
C ALA A 111 -3.80 -18.58 5.28
N THR A 112 -4.14 -18.02 4.12
CA THR A 112 -5.02 -18.66 3.13
C THR A 112 -4.29 -19.45 2.05
N THR A 113 -3.07 -19.03 1.68
CA THR A 113 -2.27 -19.65 0.62
C THR A 113 -0.94 -20.24 1.12
N GLY A 114 -0.59 -20.07 2.40
CA GLY A 114 0.67 -20.55 2.97
C GLY A 114 1.93 -19.73 2.61
N ASP A 115 1.79 -18.74 1.73
CA ASP A 115 2.86 -17.88 1.21
C ASP A 115 2.40 -16.41 1.21
N PRO A 116 3.19 -15.46 1.73
CA PRO A 116 2.82 -14.05 1.72
C PRO A 116 2.78 -13.39 0.32
N GLN A 117 3.41 -13.98 -0.70
CA GLN A 117 3.49 -13.48 -2.08
C GLN A 117 4.02 -12.03 -2.20
N PHE A 118 4.83 -11.60 -1.22
CA PHE A 118 5.43 -10.26 -1.15
C PHE A 118 6.74 -10.21 -1.96
N HIS A 119 6.62 -10.24 -3.29
CA HIS A 119 7.78 -10.11 -4.18
C HIS A 119 7.98 -8.66 -4.60
N LEU A 120 9.17 -8.11 -4.35
CA LEU A 120 9.49 -6.73 -4.72
C LEU A 120 9.59 -6.51 -6.23
N THR A 121 9.92 -7.56 -7.00
CA THR A 121 10.17 -7.45 -8.44
C THR A 121 9.39 -8.49 -9.24
N TYR A 122 9.09 -8.17 -10.49
CA TYR A 122 8.54 -9.11 -11.47
C TYR A 122 9.62 -10.12 -11.88
N PRO A 123 9.27 -11.40 -12.11
CA PRO A 123 10.23 -12.45 -12.50
C PRO A 123 10.93 -12.17 -13.84
N ARG A 124 12.21 -12.61 -13.98
CA ARG A 124 13.07 -12.34 -15.16
C ARG A 124 12.60 -12.99 -16.44
N THR A 125 11.91 -14.12 -16.35
CA THR A 125 11.17 -14.77 -17.43
C THR A 125 9.85 -14.03 -17.67
N GLY A 126 9.95 -12.78 -18.11
CA GLY A 126 8.80 -12.03 -18.57
C GLY A 126 8.28 -12.70 -19.84
N TRP A 127 7.01 -13.10 -19.81
CA TRP A 127 6.30 -13.71 -20.95
C TRP A 127 6.85 -15.07 -21.38
N VAL A 128 6.61 -16.09 -20.58
CA VAL A 128 6.35 -17.41 -21.16
C VAL A 128 4.84 -17.46 -21.28
N PHE A 129 4.30 -17.48 -22.50
CA PHE A 129 2.88 -17.78 -22.71
C PHE A 129 2.59 -19.10 -21.98
N ALA A 130 1.38 -19.27 -21.45
CA ALA A 130 1.03 -20.50 -20.72
C ALA A 130 1.26 -21.78 -21.55
N ASP A 131 1.42 -21.62 -22.86
CA ASP A 131 1.60 -22.65 -23.87
C ASP A 131 3.08 -23.05 -24.09
N ASP A 132 4.04 -22.28 -23.56
CA ASP A 132 5.48 -22.46 -23.79
C ASP A 132 6.23 -23.14 -22.62
N VAL A 133 5.53 -23.56 -21.57
CA VAL A 133 6.11 -24.34 -20.46
C VAL A 133 5.67 -25.80 -20.60
N PRO A 134 6.58 -26.76 -20.87
CA PRO A 134 6.30 -28.19 -20.71
C PRO A 134 5.68 -28.43 -19.33
N GLY A 135 4.59 -29.21 -19.28
CA GLY A 135 3.58 -29.28 -18.20
C GLY A 135 4.05 -29.72 -16.81
N ASP A 136 5.34 -29.69 -16.53
CA ASP A 136 6.01 -30.25 -15.37
C ASP A 136 6.92 -29.25 -14.63
N ASN A 137 7.08 -28.01 -15.12
CA ASN A 137 7.91 -26.98 -14.49
C ASN A 137 7.12 -25.87 -13.75
N PHE A 138 5.88 -26.12 -13.37
CA PHE A 138 5.20 -25.19 -12.46
C PHE A 138 5.80 -25.32 -11.06
N PRO A 139 6.31 -24.24 -10.46
CA PRO A 139 6.63 -24.26 -9.05
C PRO A 139 5.33 -24.50 -8.27
N SER A 140 5.42 -25.28 -7.19
CA SER A 140 4.29 -25.93 -6.48
C SER A 140 3.20 -25.00 -5.97
N TRP A 141 3.37 -23.67 -6.04
CA TRP A 141 2.36 -22.68 -5.68
C TRP A 141 1.26 -22.47 -6.74
N ARG A 142 1.34 -23.16 -7.89
CA ARG A 142 0.27 -23.21 -8.92
C ARG A 142 -0.65 -24.44 -8.84
N ARG A 143 -0.59 -25.25 -7.78
CA ARG A 143 -1.61 -26.27 -7.50
C ARG A 143 -2.56 -25.80 -6.42
#